data_AF-A0A2W7BFU8-F1
#
_entry.id   AF-A0A2W7BFU8-F1
#
_cell.length_a   1.000
_cell.length_b   1.000
_cell.length_c   1.000
_cell.angle_alpha   90.00
_cell.angle_beta   90.00
_cell.angle_gamma   90.00
#
_symmetry.space_group_name_H-M   'P 1'
#
loop_
_entity.id
_entity.type
_entity.pdbx_description
1 polymer ?
#
loop_
_entity_poly.entity_id
_entity_poly.type
_entity_poly.pdbx_seq_one_letter_code
_entity_poly.pdbx_strand_id
1 'polypeptide(L)'
;MLDHSPPLYLHCLAGRERSVALAIAHVSMIRGLSVYEALLAVRAAHPPANPLFEHLELLEVLLKPEQPFSLATEPSLQSIQPPGAA
;
A
#
# COMPACT_ATOMS: atom_id res chain seq x y z
N MET A 1 1.57 -19.21 11.92
CA MET A 1 0.11 -19.15 11.78
C MET A 1 -0.15 -18.02 10.80
N LEU A 2 -0.51 -18.31 9.54
CA LEU A 2 -0.86 -17.27 8.57
C LEU A 2 -2.34 -16.95 8.80
N ASP A 3 -2.63 -15.74 9.27
CA ASP A 3 -3.99 -15.26 9.45
C ASP A 3 -4.74 -15.40 8.11
N HIS A 4 -5.92 -16.03 8.14
CA HIS A 4 -6.74 -16.36 6.95
C HIS A 4 -7.47 -15.13 6.39
N SER A 5 -6.81 -13.97 6.34
CA SER A 5 -7.39 -12.78 5.72
C SER A 5 -7.52 -13.02 4.21
N PRO A 6 -8.67 -12.70 3.59
CA PRO A 6 -8.83 -12.82 2.16
C PRO A 6 -7.79 -11.95 1.42
N PRO A 7 -7.29 -12.38 0.25
CA PRO A 7 -6.32 -11.62 -0.51
C PRO A 7 -6.89 -10.25 -0.90
N LEU A 8 -6.11 -9.19 -0.68
CA LEU A 8 -6.45 -7.83 -1.07
C LEU A 8 -5.81 -7.49 -2.41
N TYR A 9 -6.62 -7.04 -3.38
CA TYR A 9 -6.14 -6.50 -4.65
C TYR A 9 -6.14 -4.97 -4.63
N LEU A 10 -4.94 -4.38 -4.75
CA LEU A 10 -4.76 -2.93 -4.84
C LEU A 10 -4.60 -2.52 -6.30
N HIS A 11 -5.47 -1.63 -6.80
CA HIS A 11 -5.38 -1.13 -8.16
C HIS A 11 -5.62 0.37 -8.26
N CYS A 12 -5.10 0.94 -9.35
CA CYS A 12 -5.54 2.22 -9.88
C CYS A 12 -5.83 2.01 -11.38
N LEU A 13 -5.92 3.08 -12.17
CA LEU A 13 -6.19 2.93 -13.61
C LEU A 13 -5.12 2.08 -14.32
N ALA A 14 -3.84 2.34 -14.05
CA ALA A 14 -2.71 1.66 -14.72
C ALA A 14 -1.94 0.70 -13.79
N GLY A 15 -2.23 0.70 -12.49
CA GLY A 15 -1.49 -0.08 -11.50
C GLY A 15 -0.01 0.32 -11.35
N ARG A 16 0.40 1.53 -11.75
CA ARG A 16 1.82 1.95 -11.75
C ARG A 16 2.19 2.95 -10.67
N GLU A 17 1.24 3.84 -10.31
CA GLU A 17 1.52 5.02 -9.49
C GLU A 17 0.77 5.00 -8.16
N ARG A 18 -0.52 5.32 -8.17
CA ARG A 18 -1.34 5.53 -6.96
C ARG A 18 -1.44 4.29 -6.06
N SER A 19 -1.83 3.14 -6.63
CA SER A 19 -1.91 1.89 -5.87
C SER A 19 -0.54 1.40 -5.41
N VAL A 20 0.51 1.70 -6.17
CA VAL A 20 1.90 1.38 -5.84
C VAL A 20 2.37 2.20 -4.64
N ALA A 21 2.03 3.49 -4.56
CA ALA A 21 2.34 4.33 -3.39
C ALA A 21 1.74 3.76 -2.09
N LEU A 22 0.49 3.28 -2.14
CA LEU A 22 -0.13 2.61 -0.98
C LEU A 22 0.58 1.29 -0.62
N ALA A 23 0.97 0.50 -1.62
CA ALA A 23 1.72 -0.73 -1.39
C ALA A 23 3.10 -0.44 -0.74
N ILE A 24 3.80 0.61 -1.19
CA ILE A 24 5.07 1.05 -0.61
C ILE A 24 4.89 1.44 0.85
N ALA A 25 3.89 2.27 1.16
CA ALA A 25 3.59 2.68 2.53
C ALA A 25 3.32 1.47 3.42
N HIS A 26 2.47 0.55 2.96
CA HIS A 26 2.12 -0.67 3.70
C HIS A 26 3.34 -1.56 3.98
N VAL A 27 4.18 -1.78 2.97
CA VAL A 27 5.41 -2.57 3.11
C VAL A 27 6.40 -1.90 4.06
N SER A 28 6.57 -0.58 3.94
CA SER A 28 7.42 0.21 4.85
C SER A 28 6.94 0.08 6.30
N MET A 29 5.65 0.27 6.57
CA MET A 29 5.07 0.18 7.91
C MET A 29 5.20 -1.22 8.53
N ILE A 30 4.86 -2.28 7.78
CA ILE A 30 4.86 -3.66 8.32
C ILE A 30 6.28 -4.20 8.50
N ARG A 31 7.21 -3.82 7.62
CA ARG A 31 8.58 -4.37 7.63
C ARG A 31 9.63 -3.44 8.24
N GLY A 32 9.26 -2.22 8.65
CA GLY A 32 10.19 -1.22 9.17
C GLY A 32 11.24 -0.78 8.14
N LEU A 33 10.90 -0.79 6.85
CA LEU A 33 11.80 -0.43 5.76
C LEU A 33 11.70 1.05 5.41
N SER A 34 12.78 1.64 4.90
CA SER A 34 12.72 2.96 4.27
C SER A 34 11.79 2.95 3.05
N VAL A 35 11.29 4.12 2.63
CA VAL A 35 10.43 4.24 1.44
C VAL A 35 11.13 3.67 0.19
N TYR A 36 12.45 3.88 0.08
CA TYR A 36 13.25 3.33 -1.01
C TYR A 36 13.34 1.81 -0.99
N GLU A 37 13.65 1.20 0.15
CA GLU A 37 13.70 -0.27 0.28
C GLU A 37 12.33 -0.91 0.04
N ALA A 38 11.26 -0.25 0.51
CA ALA A 38 9.90 -0.68 0.25
C ALA A 38 9.55 -0.60 -1.24
N LEU A 39 9.98 0.45 -1.96
CA LEU A 39 9.83 0.54 -3.42
C LEU A 39 10.55 -0.61 -4.14
N LEU A 40 11.77 -0.96 -3.73
CA LEU A 40 12.48 -2.10 -4.31
C LEU A 40 11.74 -3.41 -4.08
N ALA A 41 11.22 -3.63 -2.85
CA ALA A 41 10.43 -4.81 -2.53
C ALA A 41 9.13 -4.87 -3.35
N VAL A 42 8.44 -3.73 -3.54
CA VAL A 42 7.24 -3.65 -4.37
C VAL A 42 7.58 -3.91 -5.84
N ARG A 43 8.68 -3.37 -6.38
CA ARG A 43 9.13 -3.65 -7.76
C ARG A 43 9.52 -5.11 -8.00
N ALA A 44 10.08 -5.78 -6.99
CA ALA A 44 10.37 -7.20 -7.09
C ALA A 44 9.10 -8.05 -7.26
N ALA A 45 7.98 -7.63 -6.65
CA ALA A 45 6.68 -8.29 -6.78
C ALA A 45 5.82 -7.78 -7.96
N HIS A 46 5.98 -6.51 -8.33
CA HIS A 46 5.24 -5.82 -9.38
C HIS A 46 6.18 -4.90 -10.19
N PRO A 47 6.92 -5.45 -11.17
CA PRO A 47 7.95 -4.72 -11.93
C PRO A 47 7.50 -3.38 -12.57
N PRO A 48 6.24 -3.21 -13.03
CA PRO A 48 5.77 -1.94 -13.59
C PRO A 48 5.65 -0.78 -12.59
N ALA A 49 5.88 -1.03 -11.29
CA ALA A 49 5.80 -0.04 -10.23
C ALA A 49 6.69 1.18 -10.50
N ASN A 50 6.03 2.32 -10.70
CA ASN A 50 6.63 3.58 -11.06
C ASN A 50 5.84 4.74 -10.44
N PRO A 51 5.92 4.94 -9.11
CA PRO A 51 5.27 6.07 -8.46
C PRO A 51 5.89 7.40 -8.92
N LEU A 52 5.08 8.45 -8.88
CA LEU A 52 5.57 9.83 -9.01
C LEU A 52 6.52 10.16 -7.87
N PHE A 53 7.49 11.02 -8.13
CA PHE A 53 8.48 11.43 -7.13
C PHE A 53 7.81 12.12 -5.94
N GLU A 54 6.79 12.95 -6.21
CA GLU A 54 6.00 13.67 -5.21
C GLU A 54 5.27 12.71 -4.26
N HIS A 55 4.87 11.52 -4.73
CA HIS A 55 4.30 10.51 -3.83
C HIS A 55 5.36 9.94 -2.89
N LEU A 56 6.60 9.76 -3.35
CA LEU A 56 7.70 9.26 -2.51
C LEU A 56 8.06 10.29 -1.44
N GLU A 57 8.18 11.56 -1.82
CA GLU A 57 8.42 12.64 -0.86
C GLU A 57 7.32 12.73 0.19
N LEU A 58 6.05 12.64 -0.23
CA LEU A 58 4.93 12.64 0.69
C LEU A 58 4.99 11.45 1.66
N LEU A 59 5.36 10.26 1.18
CA LEU A 59 5.52 9.08 2.05
C LEU A 59 6.65 9.27 3.05
N GLU A 60 7.80 9.83 2.66
CA GLU A 60 8.90 10.14 3.59
C GLU A 60 8.50 11.13 4.68
N VAL A 61 7.54 12.02 4.41
CA VAL A 61 6.98 12.93 5.43
C VAL A 61 5.98 12.20 6.33
N LEU A 62 5.05 11.43 5.74
CA LEU A 62 3.95 10.77 6.46
C LEU A 62 4.41 9.61 7.34
N LEU A 63 5.49 8.93 6.96
CA LEU A 63 5.98 7.74 7.68
C LEU A 63 7.02 8.08 8.76
N LYS A 64 7.25 9.37 9.04
CA LYS A 64 8.16 9.76 10.13
C LYS A 64 7.60 9.27 11.47
N PRO A 65 8.46 8.71 12.35
CA PRO A 65 8.04 8.14 13.63
C PRO A 65 7.39 9.17 14.58
N GLU A 66 7.60 10.47 14.35
CA GLU A 66 7.04 11.55 15.16
C GLU A 66 5.56 11.87 14.82
N GLN A 67 5.01 11.25 13.79
CA GLN A 67 3.60 11.34 13.41
C GLN A 67 3.05 9.92 13.19
N PRO A 68 2.85 9.12 14.26
CA PRO A 68 2.37 7.77 14.11
C PRO A 68 1.01 7.77 13.41
N PHE A 69 1.00 7.31 12.16
CA PHE A 69 -0.23 7.10 11.41
C PHE A 69 -1.00 5.96 12.08
N SER A 70 -1.98 6.33 12.91
CA SER A 70 -2.87 5.36 13.56
C SER A 70 -3.88 4.85 12.54
N LEU A 71 -3.65 3.64 12.05
CA LEU A 71 -4.71 2.82 11.48
C LEU A 71 -5.64 2.45 12.64
N ALA A 72 -6.60 3.31 12.98
CA ALA A 72 -7.67 2.94 13.88
C ALA A 72 -8.37 1.71 13.27
N THR A 73 -8.10 0.55 13.86
CA THR A 73 -8.64 -0.74 13.45
C THR A 73 -10.13 -0.73 13.77
N GLU A 74 -11.00 -0.64 12.77
CA GLU A 74 -12.43 -0.96 12.85
C GLU A 74 -12.92 -1.36 11.44
N PRO A 75 -13.97 -2.21 11.30
CA PRO A 75 -13.78 -3.55 10.76
C PRO A 75 -14.48 -3.83 9.41
N SER A 76 -14.10 -4.98 8.82
CA SER A 76 -14.79 -5.75 7.77
C SER A 76 -14.96 -5.10 6.38
N LEU A 77 -14.07 -5.48 5.46
CA LEU A 77 -14.20 -5.37 3.99
C LEU A 77 -15.40 -6.14 3.39
N GLN A 78 -16.38 -6.58 4.19
CA GLN A 78 -17.46 -7.48 3.75
C GLN A 78 -18.55 -6.80 2.91
N SER A 79 -18.48 -5.49 2.64
CA SER A 79 -19.53 -4.76 1.93
C SER A 79 -19.15 -4.21 0.55
N ILE A 80 -17.97 -4.50 0.02
CA ILE A 80 -17.64 -4.10 -1.36
C ILE A 80 -18.20 -5.14 -2.33
N GLN A 81 -19.49 -5.03 -2.67
CA GLN A 81 -20.03 -5.75 -3.82
C GLN A 81 -19.41 -5.17 -5.11
N PRO A 82 -18.82 -5.99 -6.00
CA PRO A 82 -18.36 -5.50 -7.29
C PRO A 82 -19.57 -5.02 -8.12
N PRO A 83 -19.44 -3.90 -8.87
CA PRO A 83 -20.50 -3.48 -9.78
C PRO A 83 -20.72 -4.54 -10.86
N GLY A 84 -21.94 -5.08 -10.97
CA GLY A 84 -22.35 -5.98 -12.05
C GLY A 84 -22.76 -7.42 -11.68
N ALA A 85 -22.98 -7.74 -10.40
CA ALA A 85 -23.61 -9.00 -10.00
C ALA A 85 -25.13 -8.81 -9.82
N ALA A 86 -25.87 -8.68 -10.93
CA ALA A 86 -27.33 -8.82 -10.99
C ALA A 86 -27.70 -9.59 -12.26
#